data_AF-A0A1W1CCG9-F1
#
_entry.id   AF-A0A1W1CCG9-F1
#
_cell.length_a   1.000
_cell.length_b   1.000
_cell.length_c   1.000
_cell.angle_alpha   90.00
_cell.angle_beta   90.00
_cell.angle_gamma   90.00
#
_symmetry.space_group_name_H-M   'P 1'
#
loop_
_entity.id
_entity.type
_entity.pdbx_description
1 polymer ?
#
loop_
_entity_poly.entity_id
_entity_poly.type
_entity_poly.pdbx_seq_one_letter_code
_entity_poly.pdbx_strand_id
1 'polypeptide(L)'
;MKIIEIVILLLIAIVVNSDVVEINSSIDSNSTVVDNDKKHYDYALSKKNLKYCSSIQKKDKKIECFGIIKRDSGYCDMIENLDLKNKCLAVALSDKQYCEKIKDSKLKDECKELNIGN
;
A
#
# COMPACT_ATOMS: atom_id res chain seq x y z
N MET A 1 -25.33 20.06 54.47
CA MET A 1 -25.29 20.31 53.02
C MET A 1 -23.88 20.27 52.39
N LYS A 2 -22.82 19.78 53.09
CA LYS A 2 -21.47 19.59 52.51
C LYS A 2 -21.15 18.13 52.15
N ILE A 3 -21.84 17.18 52.79
CA ILE A 3 -21.64 15.73 52.59
C ILE A 3 -22.13 15.29 51.20
N ILE A 4 -23.22 15.88 50.70
CA ILE A 4 -23.78 15.57 49.37
C ILE A 4 -22.80 16.01 48.26
N GLU A 5 -22.17 17.17 48.39
CA GLU A 5 -21.16 17.65 47.42
C GLU A 5 -19.91 16.76 47.39
N ILE A 6 -19.45 16.26 48.56
CA ILE A 6 -18.31 15.34 48.66
C ILE A 6 -18.64 13.98 48.02
N VAL A 7 -19.85 13.48 48.19
CA VAL A 7 -20.30 12.22 47.58
C VAL A 7 -20.37 12.35 46.05
N ILE A 8 -20.86 13.48 45.52
CA ILE A 8 -20.91 13.74 44.08
C ILE A 8 -19.49 13.79 43.48
N LEU A 9 -18.53 14.43 44.16
CA LEU A 9 -17.13 14.47 43.71
C LEU A 9 -16.46 13.08 43.70
N LEU A 10 -16.76 12.24 44.69
CA LEU A 10 -16.25 10.86 44.73
C LEU A 10 -16.87 9.97 43.63
N LEU A 11 -18.15 10.16 43.31
CA LEU A 11 -18.82 9.42 42.23
C LEU A 11 -18.28 9.80 40.85
N ILE A 12 -17.97 11.08 40.61
CA ILE A 12 -17.37 11.53 39.34
C ILE A 12 -15.97 10.93 39.14
N ALA A 13 -15.18 10.79 40.21
CA ALA A 13 -13.85 10.19 40.13
C ALA A 13 -13.87 8.69 39.76
N ILE A 14 -14.97 7.97 40.03
CA ILE A 14 -15.12 6.56 39.64
C ILE A 14 -15.43 6.42 38.14
N VAL A 15 -16.06 7.42 37.51
CA VAL A 15 -16.52 7.34 36.10
C VAL A 15 -15.40 7.56 35.07
N VAL A 16 -14.22 8.06 35.47
CA VAL A 16 -13.09 8.28 34.53
C VAL A 16 -12.26 7.03 34.22
N ASN A 17 -12.69 5.84 34.66
CA ASN A 17 -11.92 4.61 34.48
C ASN A 17 -12.54 3.60 33.50
N SER A 18 -12.98 4.05 32.33
CA SER A 18 -13.39 3.14 31.25
C SER A 18 -13.01 3.73 29.91
N ASP A 19 -11.80 3.39 29.46
CA ASP A 19 -11.47 3.09 28.06
C ASP A 19 -10.04 2.53 28.02
N VAL A 20 -9.85 1.35 28.61
CA VAL A 20 -8.73 0.49 28.20
C VAL A 20 -9.14 -0.11 26.88
N VAL A 21 -8.79 0.56 25.78
CA VAL A 21 -8.83 -0.06 24.45
C VAL A 21 -7.77 -1.14 24.46
N GLU A 22 -8.20 -2.40 24.60
CA GLU A 22 -7.39 -3.55 24.24
C GLU A 22 -7.11 -3.46 22.74
N ILE A 23 -5.92 -2.97 22.40
CA ILE A 23 -5.34 -3.09 21.07
C ILE A 23 -5.00 -4.57 20.88
N ASN A 24 -6.01 -5.39 20.59
CA ASN A 24 -5.81 -6.67 19.92
C ASN A 24 -5.65 -6.40 18.42
N SER A 25 -4.65 -5.59 18.06
CA SER A 25 -4.05 -5.78 16.75
C SER A 25 -3.28 -7.08 16.87
N SER A 26 -3.57 -8.04 16.00
CA SER A 26 -2.66 -9.14 15.76
C SER A 26 -1.35 -8.51 15.29
N ILE A 27 -0.46 -8.23 16.24
CA ILE A 27 0.91 -7.85 15.99
C ILE A 27 1.52 -9.11 15.39
N ASP A 28 1.42 -9.20 14.06
CA ASP A 28 2.18 -10.15 13.28
C ASP A 28 3.64 -9.81 13.55
N SER A 29 4.20 -10.54 14.51
CA SER A 29 5.48 -10.29 15.13
C SER A 29 6.57 -10.70 14.15
N ASN A 30 6.68 -10.02 13.01
CA ASN A 30 7.84 -10.13 12.10
C ASN A 30 7.99 -9.02 11.03
N SER A 31 7.15 -7.98 10.96
CA SER A 31 7.22 -7.02 9.84
C SER A 31 8.08 -5.76 10.08
N THR A 32 9.31 -5.92 10.58
CA THR A 32 10.38 -4.91 10.44
C THR A 32 11.39 -5.27 9.36
N VAL A 33 11.06 -6.22 8.48
CA VAL A 33 11.71 -6.27 7.17
C VAL A 33 11.04 -5.19 6.32
N VAL A 34 11.62 -3.98 6.33
CA VAL A 34 11.30 -2.98 5.31
C VAL A 34 11.51 -3.67 3.96
N ASP A 35 10.43 -3.92 3.21
CA ASP A 35 10.54 -4.38 1.82
C ASP A 35 11.18 -3.22 1.04
N ASN A 36 12.52 -3.25 0.96
CA ASN A 36 13.32 -2.23 0.30
C ASN A 36 12.89 -2.08 -1.16
N ASP A 37 12.43 -3.14 -1.82
CA ASP A 37 11.92 -3.05 -3.18
C ASP A 37 10.64 -2.24 -3.25
N LYS A 38 9.72 -2.42 -2.28
CA LYS A 38 8.52 -1.58 -2.19
C LYS A 38 8.89 -0.11 -1.97
N LYS A 39 9.79 0.17 -1.03
CA LYS A 39 10.24 1.55 -0.76
C LYS A 39 10.85 2.19 -2.01
N HIS A 40 11.75 1.49 -2.70
CA HIS A 40 12.36 1.99 -3.92
C HIS A 40 11.32 2.19 -5.03
N TYR A 41 10.37 1.27 -5.18
CA TYR A 41 9.28 1.39 -6.14
C TYR A 41 8.43 2.64 -5.90
N ASP A 42 7.99 2.87 -4.66
CA ASP A 42 7.17 4.03 -4.29
C ASP A 42 7.94 5.36 -4.50
N TYR A 43 9.24 5.38 -4.18
CA TYR A 43 10.10 6.53 -4.49
C TYR A 43 10.30 6.74 -5.98
N ALA A 44 10.46 5.68 -6.76
CA ALA A 44 10.58 5.77 -8.20
C ALA A 44 9.33 6.40 -8.81
N LEU A 45 8.13 5.95 -8.43
CA LEU A 45 6.87 6.46 -8.97
C LEU A 45 6.59 7.91 -8.56
N SER A 46 6.82 8.24 -7.28
CA SER A 46 6.59 9.60 -6.76
C SER A 46 7.58 10.63 -7.30
N LYS A 47 8.85 10.24 -7.49
CA LYS A 47 9.91 11.13 -8.01
C LYS A 47 10.11 11.04 -9.52
N LYS A 48 9.42 10.10 -10.18
CA LYS A 48 9.64 9.72 -11.58
C LYS A 48 11.13 9.51 -11.91
N ASN A 49 11.86 8.88 -10.98
CA ASN A 49 13.32 8.72 -11.09
C ASN A 49 13.71 7.24 -11.19
N LEU A 50 14.26 6.88 -12.36
CA LEU A 50 14.68 5.52 -12.69
C LEU A 50 15.81 4.96 -11.81
N LYS A 51 16.59 5.82 -11.14
CA LYS A 51 17.64 5.38 -10.21
C LYS A 51 17.06 4.48 -9.11
N TYR A 52 15.84 4.76 -8.66
CA TYR A 52 15.18 3.94 -7.65
C TYR A 52 14.69 2.61 -8.24
N CYS A 53 14.22 2.57 -9.49
CA CYS A 53 13.92 1.29 -10.16
C CYS A 53 15.16 0.39 -10.23
N SER A 54 16.33 0.96 -10.50
CA SER A 54 17.60 0.22 -10.54
C SER A 54 17.97 -0.45 -9.21
N SER A 55 17.50 0.08 -8.08
CA SER A 55 17.74 -0.47 -6.74
C SER A 55 16.83 -1.65 -6.37
N ILE A 56 15.77 -1.91 -7.13
CA ILE A 56 14.83 -3.01 -6.89
C ILE A 56 15.49 -4.36 -7.25
N GLN A 57 15.40 -5.33 -6.36
CA GLN A 57 16.02 -6.66 -6.51
C GLN A 57 15.10 -7.65 -7.22
N LYS A 58 13.80 -7.66 -6.91
CA LYS A 58 12.80 -8.50 -7.58
C LYS A 58 12.72 -8.12 -9.05
N LYS A 59 13.17 -9.01 -9.94
CA LYS A 59 13.29 -8.82 -11.40
C LYS A 59 12.02 -8.22 -12.01
N ASP A 60 10.88 -8.89 -11.84
CA ASP A 60 9.62 -8.43 -12.43
C ASP A 60 9.18 -7.07 -11.90
N LYS A 61 9.37 -6.81 -10.60
CA LYS A 61 9.03 -5.52 -9.97
C LYS A 61 9.95 -4.38 -10.43
N LYS A 62 11.22 -4.69 -10.68
CA LYS A 62 12.17 -3.76 -11.30
C LYS A 62 11.70 -3.40 -12.71
N ILE A 63 11.36 -4.41 -13.52
CA ILE A 63 10.88 -4.22 -14.90
C ILE A 63 9.57 -3.44 -14.92
N GLU A 64 8.59 -3.77 -14.07
CA GLU A 64 7.33 -3.03 -13.88
C GLU A 64 7.61 -1.54 -13.62
N CYS A 65 8.52 -1.24 -12.69
CA CYS A 65 8.91 0.13 -12.37
C CYS A 65 9.43 0.90 -13.59
N PHE A 66 10.31 0.28 -14.38
CA PHE A 66 10.81 0.87 -15.63
C PHE A 66 9.69 1.11 -16.64
N GLY A 67 8.84 0.11 -16.90
CA GLY A 67 7.75 0.20 -17.87
C GLY A 67 6.75 1.30 -17.52
N ILE A 68 6.40 1.44 -16.25
CA ILE A 68 5.45 2.46 -15.78
C ILE A 68 6.04 3.87 -15.91
N ILE A 69 7.28 4.10 -15.44
CA ILE A 69 7.87 5.45 -15.48
C ILE A 69 8.18 5.87 -16.92
N LYS A 70 8.64 4.94 -17.75
CA LYS A 70 8.93 5.21 -19.17
C LYS A 70 7.67 5.23 -20.05
N ARG A 71 6.52 4.77 -19.53
CA ARG A 71 5.29 4.52 -20.31
C ARG A 71 5.57 3.66 -21.55
N ASP A 72 6.31 2.58 -21.33
CA ASP A 72 6.81 1.70 -22.40
C ASP A 72 6.36 0.26 -22.13
N SER A 73 5.41 -0.22 -22.95
CA SER A 73 4.88 -1.58 -22.85
C SER A 73 5.90 -2.66 -23.18
N GLY A 74 6.97 -2.34 -23.91
CA GLY A 74 8.04 -3.28 -24.23
C GLY A 74 8.73 -3.81 -22.97
N TYR A 75 8.88 -2.98 -21.93
CA TYR A 75 9.33 -3.46 -20.62
C TYR A 75 8.28 -4.38 -19.98
N CYS A 76 7.00 -3.97 -19.99
CA CYS A 76 5.93 -4.78 -19.41
C CYS A 76 5.84 -6.18 -20.04
N ASP A 77 6.16 -6.32 -21.33
CA ASP A 77 6.16 -7.61 -22.02
C ASP A 77 7.25 -8.57 -21.54
N MET A 78 8.32 -8.07 -20.91
CA MET A 78 9.39 -8.87 -20.31
C MET A 78 9.05 -9.42 -18.92
N ILE A 79 7.92 -9.02 -18.33
CA ILE A 79 7.48 -9.47 -17.00
C ILE A 79 6.93 -10.90 -17.11
N GLU A 80 7.45 -11.80 -16.28
CA GLU A 80 7.06 -13.22 -16.27
C GLU A 80 5.76 -13.46 -15.49
N ASN A 81 5.57 -12.77 -14.37
CA ASN A 81 4.33 -12.81 -13.61
C ASN A 81 3.19 -12.12 -14.39
N LEU A 82 2.19 -12.90 -14.82
CA LEU A 82 1.11 -12.40 -15.68
C LEU A 82 0.26 -11.30 -15.04
N ASP A 83 -0.01 -11.39 -13.74
CA ASP A 83 -0.80 -10.39 -13.01
C ASP A 83 -0.04 -9.07 -12.91
N LEU A 84 1.27 -9.13 -12.64
CA LEU A 84 2.14 -7.96 -12.62
C LEU A 84 2.35 -7.36 -14.02
N LYS A 85 2.45 -8.21 -15.05
CA LYS A 85 2.49 -7.80 -16.46
C LYS A 85 1.24 -7.00 -16.82
N ASN A 86 0.07 -7.52 -16.49
CA ASN A 86 -1.20 -6.85 -16.75
C ASN A 86 -1.32 -5.52 -16.00
N LYS A 87 -0.88 -5.45 -14.73
CA LYS A 87 -0.79 -4.18 -13.99
C LYS A 87 0.13 -3.17 -14.67
N CYS A 88 1.32 -3.60 -15.09
CA CYS A 88 2.27 -2.76 -15.81
C CYS A 88 1.66 -2.22 -17.12
N LEU A 89 1.07 -3.10 -17.95
CA LEU A 89 0.43 -2.71 -19.20
C LEU A 89 -0.72 -1.73 -18.99
N ALA A 90 -1.56 -1.97 -17.97
CA ALA A 90 -2.67 -1.08 -17.65
C ALA A 90 -2.18 0.35 -17.40
N VAL A 91 -1.14 0.49 -16.59
CA VAL A 91 -0.59 1.80 -16.23
C VAL A 91 0.24 2.39 -17.39
N ALA A 92 1.13 1.63 -18.03
CA ALA A 92 2.00 2.13 -19.09
C ALA A 92 1.20 2.64 -20.31
N LEU A 93 0.12 1.94 -20.66
CA LEU A 93 -0.76 2.28 -21.79
C LEU A 93 -1.98 3.12 -21.39
N SER A 94 -2.20 3.37 -20.10
CA SER A 94 -3.44 3.96 -19.55
C SER A 94 -4.71 3.20 -19.98
N ASP A 95 -4.62 1.88 -20.08
CA ASP A 95 -5.72 1.00 -20.46
C ASP A 95 -6.17 0.11 -19.30
N LYS A 96 -7.22 0.55 -18.61
CA LYS A 96 -7.80 -0.17 -17.46
C LYS A 96 -8.33 -1.57 -17.78
N GLN A 97 -8.55 -1.93 -19.04
CA GLN A 97 -9.01 -3.29 -19.38
C GLN A 97 -7.98 -4.36 -19.00
N TYR A 98 -6.69 -4.00 -18.94
CA TYR A 98 -5.67 -4.93 -18.45
C TYR A 98 -5.82 -5.22 -16.95
N CYS A 99 -6.32 -4.30 -16.12
CA CYS A 99 -6.60 -4.59 -14.72
C CYS A 99 -7.64 -5.71 -14.58
N GLU A 100 -8.59 -5.83 -15.52
CA GLU A 100 -9.60 -6.90 -15.47
C GLU A 100 -9.04 -8.29 -15.69
N LYS A 101 -7.86 -8.41 -16.32
CA LYS A 101 -7.16 -9.67 -16.57
C LYS A 101 -6.37 -10.18 -15.35
N ILE A 102 -6.22 -9.36 -14.31
CA ILE A 102 -5.51 -9.72 -13.08
C ILE A 102 -6.35 -10.68 -12.24
N LYS A 103 -5.75 -11.79 -11.80
CA LYS A 103 -6.43 -12.82 -10.99
C LYS A 103 -6.33 -12.54 -9.49
N ASP A 104 -5.19 -12.06 -9.01
CA ASP A 104 -5.04 -11.61 -7.63
C ASP A 104 -5.96 -10.42 -7.34
N SER A 105 -6.91 -10.60 -6.41
CA SER A 105 -7.93 -9.59 -6.12
C SER A 105 -7.34 -8.29 -5.57
N LYS A 106 -6.36 -8.40 -4.67
CA LYS A 106 -5.71 -7.23 -4.06
C LYS A 106 -4.94 -6.42 -5.09
N LEU A 107 -4.21 -7.08 -5.98
CA LEU A 107 -3.45 -6.43 -7.05
C LEU A 107 -4.37 -5.85 -8.13
N LYS A 108 -5.52 -6.50 -8.41
CA LYS A 108 -6.56 -5.97 -9.28
C LYS A 108 -7.11 -4.66 -8.73
N ASP A 109 -7.40 -4.60 -7.44
CA ASP A 109 -7.91 -3.39 -6.78
C ASP A 109 -6.87 -2.26 -6.81
N GLU A 110 -5.61 -2.54 -6.45
CA GLU A 110 -4.50 -1.58 -6.60
C GLU A 110 -4.36 -1.06 -8.05
N CYS A 111 -4.47 -1.95 -9.03
CA CYS A 111 -4.37 -1.58 -10.45
C CYS A 111 -5.46 -0.59 -10.84
N LYS A 112 -6.69 -0.82 -10.37
CA LYS A 112 -7.83 0.06 -10.63
C LYS A 112 -7.59 1.44 -10.03
N GLU A 113 -7.18 1.51 -8.77
CA GLU A 113 -6.90 2.77 -8.05
C GLU A 113 -5.84 3.63 -8.76
N LEU A 114 -4.75 3.02 -9.23
CA LEU A 114 -3.69 3.72 -9.97
C LEU A 114 -4.16 4.34 -11.29
N ASN A 115 -5.29 3.87 -11.83
CA ASN A 115 -5.86 4.32 -13.10
C ASN A 115 -7.10 5.22 -12.94
N ILE A 116 -7.45 5.67 -11.72
CA ILE A 116 -8.61 6.57 -11.48
C ILE A 116 -8.28 8.06 -11.76
N GLY A 117 -7.00 8.41 -11.93
CA GLY A 117 -6.54 9.81 -12.03
C GLY A 117 -5.94 10.27 -13.37
N ASN A 118 -6.09 9.51 -14.46
CA ASN A 118 -5.66 9.93 -15.81
C ASN A 118 -6.86 10.10 -16.74
#